data_AF-A0A8C0DPK6-F1
#
_entry.id   AF-A0A8C0DPK6-F1
#
_cell.length_a   1.000
_cell.length_b   1.000
_cell.length_c   1.000
_cell.angle_alpha   90.00
_cell.angle_beta   90.00
_cell.angle_gamma   90.00
#
_symmetry.space_group_name_H-M   'P 1'
#
loop_
_entity.id
_entity.type
_entity.pdbx_description
1 polymer ?
#
loop_
_entity_poly.entity_id
_entity_poly.type
_entity_poly.pdbx_seq_one_letter_code
_entity_poly.pdbx_strand_id
1 'polypeptide(L)'
;MPKGSAAEGQGRWLTDAPSIPQELVSKLLHLHFKDDKTKGAPQAFSASLPSCITAEAAIRSIRQAQAEDLAQVDVEQLEKVLPQLLLDF
;
A
#
# COMPACT_ATOMS: atom_id res chain seq x y z
N MET A 1 1.55 17.79 36.30
CA MET A 1 1.26 16.64 35.41
C MET A 1 0.43 17.15 34.24
N PRO A 2 0.97 17.27 33.02
CA PRO A 2 0.12 17.54 31.86
C PRO A 2 -0.40 16.22 31.29
N LYS A 3 -1.72 16.13 31.08
CA LYS A 3 -2.34 15.05 30.31
C LYS A 3 -2.12 15.36 28.83
N GLY A 4 -1.16 14.67 28.20
CA GLY A 4 -0.93 14.70 26.77
C GLY A 4 -2.02 13.89 26.05
N SER A 5 -2.72 14.56 25.14
CA SER A 5 -3.78 14.03 24.29
C SER A 5 -3.24 12.91 23.38
N ALA A 6 -3.66 11.68 23.64
CA ALA A 6 -3.37 10.51 22.82
C ALA A 6 -4.54 10.25 21.85
N ALA A 7 -4.70 11.07 20.82
CA ALA A 7 -5.76 10.84 19.82
C ALA A 7 -5.53 11.40 18.40
N GLU A 8 -4.40 12.06 18.10
CA GLU A 8 -4.22 12.74 16.79
C GLU A 8 -3.32 12.01 15.78
N GLY A 9 -2.79 10.83 16.12
CA GLY A 9 -1.74 10.19 15.31
C GLY A 9 -2.20 9.27 14.18
N GLN A 10 -3.47 8.88 14.09
CA GLN A 10 -3.82 7.64 13.35
C GLN A 10 -4.20 7.83 11.87
N GLY A 11 -4.43 9.05 11.40
CA GLY A 11 -4.88 9.32 10.01
C GLY A 11 -3.91 10.10 9.12
N ARG A 12 -2.84 10.67 9.67
CA ARG A 12 -1.98 11.65 8.97
C ARG A 12 -0.98 11.04 7.98
N TRP A 13 -0.68 9.75 8.13
CA TRP A 13 0.28 9.04 7.27
C TRP A 13 -0.23 8.81 5.85
N LEU A 14 -1.55 8.72 5.66
CA LEU A 14 -2.14 8.48 4.33
C LEU A 14 -2.09 9.73 3.43
N THR A 15 -2.08 10.93 4.02
CA THR A 15 -1.96 12.20 3.28
C THR A 15 -0.51 12.57 2.97
N ASP A 16 0.44 12.02 3.72
CA ASP A 16 1.88 12.27 3.58
C ASP A 16 2.61 11.16 2.80
N ALA A 17 1.94 10.03 2.56
CA ALA A 17 2.52 8.93 1.80
C ALA A 17 2.79 9.35 0.35
N PRO A 18 3.94 8.98 -0.23
CA PRO A 18 4.21 9.23 -1.64
C PRO A 18 3.11 8.57 -2.49
N SER A 19 2.40 9.38 -3.26
CA SER A 19 1.33 8.89 -4.14
C SER A 19 1.90 8.47 -5.48
N ILE A 20 1.42 7.33 -5.98
CA ILE A 20 1.78 6.88 -7.33
C ILE A 20 1.18 7.85 -8.36
N PRO A 21 1.93 8.33 -9.37
CA PRO A 21 1.38 9.24 -10.38
C PRO A 21 0.16 8.63 -11.07
N GLN A 22 -0.94 9.38 -11.17
CA GLN A 22 -2.17 8.89 -11.80
C GLN A 22 -1.96 8.47 -13.26
N GLU A 23 -1.02 9.11 -13.96
CA GLU A 23 -0.63 8.71 -15.32
C GLU A 23 -0.05 7.28 -15.35
N LEU A 24 0.77 6.91 -14.37
CA LEU A 24 1.33 5.57 -14.25
C LEU A 24 0.23 4.55 -13.94
N VAL A 25 -0.67 4.87 -13.01
CA VAL A 25 -1.85 4.04 -12.72
C VAL A 25 -2.68 3.82 -13.97
N SER A 26 -2.93 4.87 -14.75
CA SER A 26 -3.66 4.78 -16.02
C SER A 26 -2.95 3.86 -17.02
N LYS A 27 -1.64 3.99 -17.21
CA LYS A 27 -0.88 3.13 -18.13
C LYS A 27 -0.89 1.67 -17.70
N LEU A 28 -0.71 1.40 -16.40
CA LEU A 28 -0.75 0.04 -15.85
C LEU A 28 -2.13 -0.61 -16.06
N LEU A 29 -3.20 0.12 -15.81
CA LEU A 29 -4.56 -0.39 -16.01
C LEU A 29 -4.86 -0.67 -17.48
N HIS A 30 -4.52 0.26 -18.39
CA HIS A 30 -4.70 0.05 -19.83
C HIS A 30 -3.89 -1.14 -20.37
N LEU A 31 -2.72 -1.45 -19.78
CA LEU A 31 -1.94 -2.63 -20.17
C LEU A 31 -2.69 -3.95 -19.91
N HIS A 32 -3.51 -4.00 -18.87
CA HIS A 32 -4.22 -5.21 -18.45
C HIS A 32 -5.68 -5.26 -18.90
N PHE A 33 -6.25 -4.17 -19.41
CA PHE A 33 -7.60 -4.19 -19.99
C PHE A 33 -7.62 -4.96 -21.31
N LYS A 34 -8.61 -5.85 -21.45
CA LYS A 34 -8.81 -6.66 -22.65
C LYS A 34 -9.63 -5.97 -23.74
N ASP A 35 -10.25 -4.82 -23.44
CA ASP A 35 -11.07 -4.05 -24.37
C ASP A 35 -10.64 -2.58 -24.36
N ASP A 36 -10.23 -2.08 -25.53
CA ASP A 36 -9.80 -0.70 -25.78
C ASP A 36 -10.91 0.34 -25.52
N LYS A 37 -12.17 -0.08 -25.38
CA LYS A 37 -13.31 0.81 -25.07
C LYS A 37 -13.43 1.14 -23.59
N THR A 38 -12.60 0.57 -22.71
CA THR A 38 -12.66 0.76 -21.25
C THR A 38 -12.10 2.13 -20.83
N LYS A 39 -12.74 3.22 -21.26
CA LYS A 39 -12.26 4.60 -21.05
C LYS A 39 -12.46 5.14 -19.61
N GLY A 40 -13.33 4.51 -18.81
CA GLY A 40 -13.72 5.00 -17.48
C GLY A 40 -12.91 4.43 -16.31
N ALA A 41 -12.18 3.33 -16.52
CA ALA A 41 -11.51 2.64 -15.42
C ALA A 41 -10.31 3.39 -14.81
N PRO A 42 -9.49 4.14 -15.58
CA PRO A 42 -8.43 4.99 -15.00
C PRO A 42 -8.97 6.16 -14.18
N GLN A 43 -10.24 6.54 -14.38
CA GLN A 43 -10.87 7.66 -13.69
C GLN A 43 -11.60 7.21 -12.42
N ALA A 44 -11.99 5.92 -12.34
CA ALA A 44 -12.56 5.29 -11.15
C ALA A 44 -11.51 4.72 -10.19
N PHE A 45 -10.31 4.39 -10.70
CA PHE A 45 -9.22 3.83 -9.89
C PHE A 45 -8.24 4.94 -9.49
N SER A 46 -8.36 5.41 -8.25
CA SER A 46 -7.45 6.41 -7.70
C SER A 46 -6.11 5.79 -7.34
N ALA A 47 -5.02 6.55 -7.51
CA ALA A 47 -3.68 6.18 -7.05
C ALA A 47 -3.58 5.78 -5.57
N SER A 48 -4.62 6.06 -4.76
CA SER A 48 -4.71 5.67 -3.36
C SER A 48 -4.67 4.15 -3.16
N LEU A 49 -5.31 3.34 -4.02
CA LEU A 49 -5.35 1.89 -3.80
C LEU A 49 -3.98 1.22 -4.07
N PRO A 50 -3.29 1.48 -5.20
CA PRO A 50 -1.91 1.02 -5.38
C PRO A 50 -0.94 1.49 -4.29
N SER A 51 -1.09 2.73 -3.83
CA SER A 51 -0.25 3.28 -2.75
C SER A 51 -0.54 2.59 -1.41
N CYS A 52 -1.81 2.29 -1.12
CA CYS A 52 -2.22 1.56 0.08
C CYS A 52 -1.66 0.13 0.08
N ILE A 53 -1.76 -0.60 -1.04
CA ILE A 53 -1.19 -1.95 -1.18
C ILE A 53 0.32 -1.94 -0.91
N THR A 54 1.05 -0.97 -1.47
CA THR A 54 2.50 -0.85 -1.29
C THR A 54 2.85 -0.55 0.18
N ALA A 55 2.12 0.36 0.82
CA ALA A 55 2.32 0.69 2.23
C ALA A 55 2.01 -0.50 3.15
N GLU A 56 0.89 -1.21 2.91
CA GLU A 56 0.52 -2.40 3.67
C GLU A 56 1.56 -3.52 3.53
N ALA A 57 2.06 -3.75 2.31
CA ALA A 57 3.14 -4.71 2.08
C ALA A 57 4.39 -4.39 2.92
N ALA A 58 4.81 -3.11 2.90
CA ALA A 58 5.98 -2.66 3.66
C ALA A 58 5.76 -2.80 5.18
N ILE A 59 4.64 -2.32 5.70
CA ILE A 59 4.32 -2.36 7.14
C ILE A 59 4.26 -3.80 7.64
N ARG A 60 3.61 -4.71 6.91
CA ARG A 60 3.53 -6.12 7.29
C ARG A 60 4.88 -6.80 7.25
N SER A 61 5.70 -6.51 6.24
CA SER A 61 7.05 -7.07 6.14
C SER A 61 7.97 -6.58 7.27
N ILE A 62 7.85 -5.31 7.68
CA ILE A 62 8.54 -4.77 8.87
C ILE A 62 8.09 -5.50 10.13
N ARG A 63 6.78 -5.69 10.33
CA ARG A 63 6.25 -6.40 11.50
C ARG A 63 6.70 -7.87 11.53
N GLN A 64 6.83 -8.51 10.37
CA GLN A 64 7.34 -9.86 10.25
C GLN A 64 8.84 -9.94 10.60
N ALA A 65 9.66 -9.01 10.10
CA ALA A 65 11.08 -8.92 10.48
C ALA A 65 11.27 -8.68 11.98
N GLN A 66 10.45 -7.82 12.58
CA GLN A 66 10.46 -7.58 14.03
C GLN A 66 10.06 -8.82 14.83
N ALA A 67 9.10 -9.62 14.35
CA ALA A 67 8.71 -10.87 14.99
C ALA A 67 9.81 -11.94 14.92
N GLU A 68 10.73 -11.82 13.95
CA GLU A 68 11.88 -12.70 13.74
C GLU A 68 13.18 -12.15 14.34
N ASP A 69 13.11 -11.03 15.07
CA ASP A 69 14.26 -10.33 15.67
C ASP A 69 15.35 -9.93 14.64
N LEU A 70 14.91 -9.57 13.43
CA LEU A 70 15.79 -9.13 12.35
C LEU A 70 15.86 -7.60 12.30
N ALA A 71 17.07 -7.08 12.09
CA ALA A 71 17.31 -5.65 11.97
C ALA A 71 16.83 -5.05 10.64
N GLN A 72 16.61 -5.88 9.61
CA GLN A 72 16.22 -5.46 8.27
C GLN A 72 15.17 -6.41 7.70
N VAL A 73 14.36 -5.90 6.78
CA VAL A 73 13.39 -6.67 6.01
C VAL A 73 14.09 -7.23 4.78
N ASP A 74 14.08 -8.55 4.63
CA ASP A 74 14.47 -9.23 3.40
C ASP A 74 13.22 -9.74 2.65
N VAL A 75 13.42 -10.30 1.46
CA VAL A 75 12.34 -10.85 0.62
C VAL A 75 11.58 -11.95 1.36
N GLU A 76 12.27 -12.73 2.19
CA GLU A 76 11.67 -13.82 2.98
C GLU A 76 10.51 -13.34 3.88
N GLN A 77 10.63 -12.14 4.46
CA GLN A 77 9.57 -11.59 5.32
C GLN A 77 8.37 -11.11 4.52
N LEU A 78 8.60 -10.55 3.32
CA LEU A 78 7.53 -10.20 2.40
C LEU A 78 6.78 -11.45 1.93
N GLU A 79 7.50 -12.51 1.56
CA GLU A 79 6.90 -13.78 1.10
C GLU A 79 6.00 -14.41 2.17
N LYS A 80 6.36 -14.30 3.46
CA LYS A 80 5.55 -14.80 4.57
C LYS A 80 4.22 -14.05 4.73
N VAL A 81 4.20 -12.74 4.48
CA VAL A 81 2.98 -11.92 4.61
C VAL A 81 2.18 -11.81 3.32
N LEU A 82 2.79 -12.16 2.18
CA LEU A 82 2.19 -12.06 0.84
C LEU A 82 0.86 -12.81 0.70
N PRO A 83 0.68 -14.05 1.21
CA PRO A 83 -0.59 -14.76 1.07
C PRO A 83 -1.76 -14.00 1.68
N GLN A 84 -1.60 -13.46 2.89
CA GLN A 84 -2.67 -12.68 3.53
C GLN A 84 -2.84 -11.31 2.87
N LEU A 85 -1.74 -10.67 2.45
CA LEU A 85 -1.80 -9.41 1.73
C LEU A 85 -2.64 -9.53 0.45
N LEU A 86 -2.49 -10.61 -0.31
CA LEU A 86 -3.26 -10.86 -1.53
C LEU A 86 -4.74 -11.25 -1.28
N LEU A 87 -5.10 -11.66 -0.06
CA LEU A 87 -6.49 -11.94 0.30
C LEU A 87 -7.25 -10.70 0.76
N ASP A 88 -6.53 -9.70 1.26
CA ASP A 88 -7.12 -8.46 1.77
C ASP A 88 -7.46 -7.45 0.64
N PHE A 89 -6.96 -7.68 -0.58
CA PHE A 89 -7.12 -6.83 -1.75
C PHE A 89 -7.69 -7.62 -2.94
#